data_AF-A0A158DWV9-F1
#
_entry.id   AF-A0A158DWV9-F1
#
_cell.length_a   1.000
_cell.length_b   1.000
_cell.length_c   1.000
_cell.angle_alpha   90.00
_cell.angle_beta   90.00
_cell.angle_gamma   90.00
#
_symmetry.space_group_name_H-M   'P 1'
#
loop_
_entity.id
_entity.type
_entity.pdbx_description
1 polymer ?
#
loop_
_entity_poly.entity_id
_entity_poly.type
_entity_poly.pdbx_seq_one_letter_code
_entity_poly.pdbx_strand_id
1 'polypeptide(L)'
;MRRNGTVSWAGRYFEVPYELTGQRVVLVVSPHTATVVRVESDTGQLLGAATPLDLVANTHRRRQRPAVAPATAAISAGPNLIELTHQRHYRLED
;
A
#
# COMPACT_ATOMS: atom_id res chain seq x y z
N MET A 1 -14.96 4.44 -6.19
CA MET A 1 -13.47 4.44 -6.17
C MET A 1 -12.96 3.03 -6.42
N ARG A 2 -11.86 2.85 -7.16
CA ARG A 2 -11.23 1.53 -7.36
C ARG A 2 -10.33 1.17 -6.16
N ARG A 3 -10.12 -0.13 -5.93
CA ARG A 3 -9.28 -0.66 -4.83
C ARG A 3 -7.80 -0.24 -4.92
N ASN A 4 -7.38 0.34 -6.04
CA ASN A 4 -6.01 0.78 -6.29
C ASN A 4 -5.82 2.30 -6.05
N GLY A 5 -6.74 2.98 -5.36
CA GLY A 5 -6.60 4.43 -5.11
C GLY A 5 -7.09 5.34 -6.25
N THR A 6 -7.61 4.77 -7.35
CA THR A 6 -7.96 5.55 -8.55
C THR A 6 -9.46 5.84 -8.64
N VAL A 7 -9.80 7.04 -9.10
CA VAL A 7 -11.17 7.46 -9.45
C VAL A 7 -11.23 7.90 -10.92
N SER A 8 -12.35 7.62 -11.57
CA SER A 8 -12.56 7.99 -12.98
C SER A 8 -13.63 9.07 -13.08
N TRP A 9 -13.36 10.13 -13.84
CA TRP A 9 -14.30 11.19 -14.14
C TRP A 9 -14.06 11.71 -15.56
N ALA A 10 -15.14 11.90 -16.33
CA ALA A 10 -15.10 12.34 -17.73
C ALA A 10 -14.08 11.56 -18.62
N GLY A 11 -13.99 10.24 -18.43
CA GLY A 11 -13.04 9.38 -19.18
C GLY A 11 -11.58 9.51 -18.77
N ARG A 12 -11.25 10.36 -17.79
CA ARG A 12 -9.91 10.51 -17.20
C ARG A 12 -9.83 9.82 -15.86
N TYR A 13 -8.62 9.44 -15.47
CA TYR A 13 -8.32 8.82 -14.19
C TYR A 13 -7.57 9.81 -13.30
N PHE A 14 -7.84 9.73 -12.00
CA PHE A 14 -7.21 10.55 -10.98
C PHE A 14 -6.77 9.68 -9.80
N GLU A 15 -5.61 10.00 -9.26
CA GLU A 15 -5.07 9.41 -8.03
C GLU A 15 -5.58 10.17 -6.82
N VAL A 16 -5.94 9.41 -5.80
CA VAL A 16 -6.45 9.88 -4.51
C VAL A 16 -5.55 9.29 -3.41
N PRO A 17 -5.33 10.00 -2.27
CA PRO A 17 -4.60 9.45 -1.13
C PRO A 17 -5.06 8.03 -0.76
N TYR A 18 -4.10 7.15 -0.47
CA TYR A 18 -4.37 5.72 -0.31
C TYR A 18 -5.28 5.43 0.89
N GLU A 19 -5.27 6.30 1.89
CA GLU A 19 -6.09 6.27 3.10
C GLU A 19 -7.59 6.29 2.76
N LEU A 20 -7.93 6.89 1.62
CA LEU A 20 -9.32 6.99 1.14
C LEU A 20 -9.74 5.75 0.35
N THR A 21 -8.83 4.78 0.15
CA THR A 21 -9.08 3.57 -0.66
C THR A 21 -10.22 2.72 -0.13
N GLY A 22 -11.22 2.52 -1.00
CA GLY A 22 -12.43 1.77 -0.68
C GLY A 22 -13.55 2.62 -0.10
N GLN A 23 -13.34 3.91 0.13
CA GLN A 23 -14.36 4.84 0.60
C GLN A 23 -15.11 5.51 -0.56
N ARG A 24 -16.30 6.05 -0.27
CA ARG A 24 -17.01 6.94 -1.19
C ARG A 24 -16.46 8.35 -1.00
N VAL A 25 -16.05 8.96 -2.10
CA VAL A 25 -15.52 10.32 -2.11
C VAL A 25 -16.25 11.15 -3.17
N VAL A 26 -16.37 12.44 -2.90
CA VAL A 26 -16.94 13.44 -3.81
C VAL A 26 -15.80 14.15 -4.51
N LEU A 27 -15.86 14.20 -5.84
CA LEU A 27 -14.85 14.87 -6.66
C LEU A 27 -15.35 16.27 -6.99
N VAL A 28 -14.62 17.30 -6.54
CA VAL A 28 -14.95 18.68 -6.89
C VAL A 28 -14.12 19.11 -8.09
N VAL A 29 -14.82 19.50 -9.15
CA VAL A 29 -14.24 19.86 -10.43
C VAL A 29 -14.52 21.32 -10.72
N SER A 30 -13.51 22.04 -11.19
CA SER A 30 -13.70 23.36 -11.78
C SER A 30 -14.33 23.20 -13.16
N PRO A 31 -15.55 23.69 -13.40
CA PRO A 31 -16.23 23.53 -14.68
C PRO A 31 -15.52 24.27 -15.81
N HIS A 32 -14.80 25.36 -15.48
CA HIS A 32 -14.17 26.22 -16.49
C HIS A 32 -12.87 25.64 -17.04
N THR A 33 -12.16 24.82 -16.25
CA THR A 33 -10.88 24.23 -16.64
C THR A 33 -10.95 22.71 -16.80
N ALA A 34 -12.14 22.13 -16.58
CA ALA A 34 -12.37 20.68 -16.53
C ALA A 34 -11.32 19.94 -15.68
N THR A 35 -10.84 20.61 -14.63
CA THR A 35 -9.76 20.11 -13.77
C THR A 35 -10.32 19.79 -12.41
N VAL A 36 -9.91 18.65 -11.87
CA VAL A 36 -10.25 18.26 -10.51
C VAL A 36 -9.47 19.14 -9.57
N VAL A 37 -10.17 19.85 -8.69
CA VAL A 37 -9.57 20.79 -7.75
C VAL A 37 -9.30 20.11 -6.42
N ARG A 38 -10.25 19.27 -5.95
CA ARG A 38 -10.18 18.65 -4.63
C ARG A 38 -11.08 17.43 -4.49
N VAL A 39 -10.82 16.66 -3.44
CA VAL A 39 -11.60 15.51 -3.01
C VAL A 39 -12.23 15.83 -1.65
N GLU A 40 -13.53 15.60 -1.55
CA GLU A 40 -14.32 15.78 -0.34
C GLU A 40 -14.95 14.45 0.11
N SER A 41 -15.33 14.37 1.38
CA SER A 41 -16.16 13.29 1.91
C SER A 41 -17.62 13.47 1.50
N ASP A 42 -18.44 12.47 1.78
CA ASP A 42 -19.89 12.59 1.70
C ASP A 42 -20.46 13.68 2.62
N THR A 43 -19.81 13.95 3.75
CA THR A 43 -20.14 15.02 4.70
C THR A 43 -19.60 16.40 4.29
N GLY A 44 -18.93 16.52 3.13
CA GLY A 44 -18.35 17.78 2.65
C GLY A 44 -17.03 18.18 3.31
N GLN A 45 -16.40 17.25 4.06
CA GLN A 45 -15.08 17.47 4.64
C GLN A 45 -14.01 17.36 3.56
N LEU A 46 -13.05 18.29 3.54
CA LEU A 46 -11.90 18.20 2.66
C LEU A 46 -11.03 16.99 3.01
N LEU A 47 -10.95 16.02 2.11
CA LEU A 47 -10.17 14.79 2.31
C LEU A 47 -8.78 14.87 1.68
N GLY A 48 -8.61 15.68 0.63
CA GLY A 48 -7.31 15.88 0.00
C GLY A 48 -7.39 16.38 -1.44
N ALA A 49 -6.25 16.34 -2.13
CA ALA A 49 -6.15 16.64 -3.55
C ALA A 49 -6.36 15.38 -4.40
N ALA A 50 -6.89 15.55 -5.61
CA ALA A 50 -6.93 14.50 -6.62
C ALA A 50 -5.99 14.89 -7.77
N THR A 51 -4.97 14.07 -7.99
CA THR A 51 -3.95 14.33 -9.01
C THR A 51 -4.33 13.60 -10.29
N PRO A 52 -4.28 14.23 -11.48
CA PRO A 52 -4.49 13.53 -12.74
C PRO A 52 -3.52 12.35 -12.86
N LEU A 53 -4.05 11.16 -13.16
CA LEU A 53 -3.22 9.97 -13.37
C LEU A 53 -2.47 10.11 -14.69
N ASP A 54 -1.14 10.17 -14.60
CA ASP A 54 -0.27 10.05 -15.76
C ASP A 54 0.10 8.58 -15.97
N LEU A 55 -0.51 7.95 -16.97
CA LEU A 55 -0.28 6.55 -17.31
C LEU A 55 1.16 6.28 -17.77
N VAL A 56 1.77 7.22 -18.49
CA VAL A 56 3.14 7.07 -19.02
C VAL A 56 4.13 7.17 -17.87
N ALA A 57 4.05 8.22 -17.07
CA ALA A 57 4.92 8.39 -15.91
C ALA A 57 4.75 7.25 -14.89
N ASN A 58 3.52 6.78 -14.65
CA ASN A 58 3.27 5.68 -13.72
C ASN A 58 3.85 4.35 -14.22
N THR A 59 3.82 4.09 -15.53
CA THR A 59 4.41 2.88 -16.13
C THR A 59 5.92 2.83 -15.93
N HIS A 60 6.60 3.97 -16.08
CA HIS A 60 8.04 4.09 -15.90
C HIS A 60 8.47 4.38 -14.45
N ARG A 61 7.52 4.49 -13.52
CA ARG A 61 7.81 4.84 -12.12
C ARG A 61 8.61 3.74 -11.43
N ARG A 62 9.83 4.07 -10.99
CA ARG A 62 10.63 3.18 -10.16
C ARG A 62 10.01 3.10 -8.76
N ARG A 63 9.50 1.92 -8.39
CA ARG A 63 8.92 1.69 -7.07
C ARG A 63 10.03 1.72 -6.00
N GLN A 64 9.78 2.45 -4.92
CA GLN A 64 10.57 2.33 -3.70
C GLN A 64 10.46 0.87 -3.23
N ARG A 65 11.61 0.20 -3.13
CA ARG A 65 11.71 -1.16 -2.60
C ARG A 65 12.22 -1.03 -1.18
N PRO A 66 11.68 -1.79 -0.21
CA PRO A 66 12.28 -1.86 1.11
C PRO A 66 13.77 -2.15 0.94
N ALA A 67 14.62 -1.40 1.64
CA ALA A 67 16.04 -1.72 1.68
C ALA A 67 16.16 -3.17 2.16
N VAL A 68 16.83 -4.02 1.38
CA VAL A 68 17.14 -5.38 1.79
C VAL A 68 17.91 -5.25 3.09
N ALA A 69 17.32 -5.71 4.19
CA ALA A 69 18.02 -5.74 5.47
C ALA A 69 19.33 -6.51 5.26
N PRO A 70 20.47 -6.01 5.76
CA PRO A 70 21.73 -6.74 5.64
C PRO A 70 21.51 -8.14 6.19
N ALA A 71 21.99 -9.15 5.46
CA ALA A 71 21.89 -10.53 5.90
C ALA A 71 22.46 -10.64 7.31
N THR A 72 21.59 -10.86 8.30
CA THR A 72 22.03 -11.16 9.66
C THR A 72 22.96 -12.36 9.54
N ALA A 73 24.20 -12.20 10.02
CA ALA A 73 25.20 -13.27 10.01
C ALA A 73 24.55 -14.55 10.53
N ALA A 74 24.80 -15.67 9.83
CA ALA A 74 24.26 -16.96 10.19
C ALA A 74 24.52 -17.22 11.67
N ILE A 75 23.45 -17.24 12.47
CA ILE A 75 23.51 -17.66 13.86
C ILE A 75 24.04 -19.09 13.82
N SER A 76 25.20 -19.33 14.43
CA SER A 76 25.81 -20.66 14.52
C SER A 76 24.73 -21.66 14.93
N ALA A 77 24.61 -22.73 14.13
CA ALA A 77 23.63 -23.80 14.31
C ALA A 77 23.98 -24.62 15.57
N GLY A 78 23.71 -24.04 16.74
CA GLY A 78 23.49 -24.81 17.95
C GLY A 78 22.14 -25.53 17.86
N PRO A 79 21.96 -26.65 18.58
CA PRO A 79 20.73 -27.42 18.51
C PRO A 79 19.53 -26.53 18.84
N ASN A 80 18.54 -26.55 17.96
CA ASN A 80 17.31 -25.77 18.13
C ASN A 80 16.57 -26.29 19.39
N LEU A 81 15.78 -25.44 20.05
CA LEU A 81 15.00 -25.79 21.24
C LEU A 81 14.14 -27.04 21.01
N ILE A 82 13.65 -27.22 19.78
CA ILE A 82 12.87 -28.37 19.34
C ILE A 82 13.73 -29.66 19.36
N GLU A 83 14.96 -29.60 18.85
CA GLU A 83 15.88 -30.74 18.86
C GLU A 83 16.29 -31.14 20.27
N LEU A 84 16.54 -30.15 21.15
CA LEU A 84 16.84 -30.40 22.57
C LEU A 84 15.68 -31.08 23.29
N THR A 85 14.45 -30.68 22.98
CA THR A 85 13.24 -31.26 23.59
C THR A 85 13.04 -32.71 23.12
N HIS A 86 13.23 -32.97 21.83
CA HIS A 86 13.15 -34.30 21.24
C HIS A 86 14.16 -35.26 21.86
N GLN A 87 15.42 -34.85 21.98
CA GLN A 87 16.47 -35.65 22.62
C GLN A 87 16.14 -35.94 24.10
N ARG A 88 15.53 -35.00 24.82
CA ARG A 88 15.16 -35.18 26.22
C ARG A 88 14.03 -36.19 26.41
N HIS A 89 13.05 -36.21 25.51
CA HIS A 89 11.93 -37.15 25.56
C HIS A 89 12.41 -38.59 25.39
N TYR A 90 13.14 -38.86 24.30
CA TYR A 90 13.60 -40.22 23.99
C TYR A 90 14.74 -40.71 24.88
N ARG A 91 15.45 -39.83 25.60
CA ARG A 91 16.49 -40.21 26.58
C ARG A 91 15.92 -40.56 27.96
N LEU A 92 14.64 -40.27 28.21
CA LEU A 92 13.93 -40.63 29.45
C LEU A 92 13.11 -41.92 29.31
N GLU A 93 13.04 -42.49 28.10
CA GLU A 93 12.28 -43.70 27.78
C GLU A 93 13.17 -44.97 27.65
N ASP A 94 14.47 -44.84 27.95
CA ASP A 94 15.45 -45.93 28.18
C ASP A 94 15.96 -45.88 29.64
#